data_AF-Q753D5-F1
#
_entry.id   AF-Q753D5-F1
#
_cell.length_a   1.000
_cell.length_b   1.000
_cell.length_c   1.000
_cell.angle_alpha   90.00
_cell.angle_beta   90.00
_cell.angle_gamma   90.00
#
_symmetry.space_group_name_H-M   'P 1'
#
loop_
_entity.id
_entity.type
_entity.pdbx_description
1 polymer ?
#
loop_
_entity_poly.entity_id
_entity_poly.type
_entity_poly.pdbx_seq_one_letter_code
_entity_poly.pdbx_strand_id
1 'polypeptide(L)'
;MEIYVRLNDDLERDYAFQIEKDDTFESKLMKLFDRKEGLARYMVLRPSVFYKDVPRGLCKSTHPGFLTEQGCLLFDYNANKEQHLQPLELREKKVWEQMWPGQLVVPQYEKSWATILGFAALMLAWLYTDLPDVVSPTPGICFTNQLSRMFMYLAQTHGYPHVAAKLAEEIQVNSTGLLAQWLFFTLHVVKVALIALFFYSGLINPISLNPVKVYSARQAFTAGSNKELAEVLRSFGWIGAKRATYDDYRDTYYQAAIDKAGGTVAAYKSGILKKASDPGVALSAGEGFQTPLENRFRENTFKTMEERRKFVLSEDYFVQLEKDLKNNIEKCNGDVAKVNAEIRRFRKFGFFDAGEELQRLVQLRKEVVPSRESNEDKKEKKTI
;
A
#
# COMPACT_ATOMS: atom_id res chain seq x y z
N MET A 1 -21.79 -5.19 -2.41
CA MET A 1 -21.13 -3.88 -2.33
C MET A 1 -19.63 -4.06 -2.51
N GLU A 2 -18.88 -3.02 -2.80
CA GLU A 2 -17.40 -3.10 -2.87
C GLU A 2 -16.78 -2.48 -1.62
N ILE A 3 -15.64 -3.01 -1.16
CA ILE A 3 -14.77 -2.41 -0.14
C ILE A 3 -13.33 -2.40 -0.64
N TYR A 4 -12.48 -1.59 0.00
CA TYR A 4 -11.05 -1.55 -0.33
C TYR A 4 -10.24 -2.09 0.84
N VAL A 5 -9.17 -2.84 0.57
CA VAL A 5 -8.27 -3.37 1.60
C VAL A 5 -6.85 -2.93 1.31
N ARG A 6 -6.21 -2.27 2.29
CA ARG A 6 -4.79 -1.90 2.23
C ARG A 6 -3.93 -3.08 2.65
N LEU A 7 -3.31 -3.75 1.69
CA LEU A 7 -2.40 -4.87 1.97
C LEU A 7 -0.97 -4.33 2.13
N ASN A 8 -0.17 -4.94 3.00
CA ASN A 8 1.23 -4.54 3.28
C ASN A 8 1.44 -3.12 3.81
N ASP A 9 0.40 -2.44 4.29
CA ASP A 9 0.46 -1.00 4.64
C ASP A 9 0.86 -0.11 3.43
N ASP A 10 0.64 -0.61 2.21
CA ASP A 10 0.98 0.08 0.96
C ASP A 10 -0.24 0.82 0.40
N LEU A 11 -0.19 2.15 0.50
CA LEU A 11 -1.24 3.06 0.02
C LEU A 11 -1.45 3.05 -1.50
N GLU A 12 -0.47 2.56 -2.28
CA GLU A 12 -0.63 2.40 -3.72
C GLU A 12 -1.36 1.11 -4.11
N ARG A 13 -1.66 0.26 -3.12
CA ARG A 13 -2.21 -1.08 -3.25
C ARG A 13 -3.48 -1.28 -2.42
N ASP A 14 -4.35 -0.29 -2.45
CA ASP A 14 -5.71 -0.40 -1.91
C ASP A 14 -6.59 -1.19 -2.91
N TYR A 15 -6.72 -2.50 -2.70
CA TYR A 15 -7.41 -3.41 -3.64
C TYR A 15 -8.91 -3.48 -3.38
N ALA A 16 -9.70 -3.51 -4.45
CA ALA A 16 -11.15 -3.64 -4.40
C ALA A 16 -11.59 -5.10 -4.22
N PHE A 17 -12.52 -5.33 -3.30
CA PHE A 17 -13.15 -6.61 -3.01
C PHE A 17 -14.67 -6.51 -3.10
N GLN A 18 -15.28 -7.48 -3.77
CA GLN A 18 -16.72 -7.66 -3.83
C GLN A 18 -17.20 -8.39 -2.57
N ILE A 19 -18.22 -7.82 -1.94
CA ILE A 19 -18.84 -8.30 -0.71
C ILE A 19 -20.31 -8.60 -0.95
N GLU A 20 -20.71 -9.82 -0.57
CA GLU A 20 -22.09 -10.27 -0.59
C GLU A 20 -22.84 -9.88 0.69
N LYS A 21 -24.17 -9.98 0.68
CA LYS A 21 -25.02 -9.48 1.77
C LYS A 21 -24.76 -10.21 3.10
N ASP A 22 -24.44 -11.50 3.05
CA ASP A 22 -24.26 -12.33 4.24
C ASP A 22 -22.79 -12.55 4.61
N ASP A 23 -21.86 -11.90 3.90
CA ASP A 23 -20.44 -11.97 4.21
C ASP A 23 -20.11 -11.30 5.55
N THR A 24 -19.22 -11.94 6.31
CA THR A 24 -18.56 -11.40 7.51
C THR A 24 -17.09 -11.17 7.20
N PHE A 25 -16.40 -10.37 8.01
CA PHE A 25 -14.97 -10.17 7.83
C PHE A 25 -14.16 -11.45 8.07
N GLU A 26 -14.58 -12.29 9.02
CA GLU A 26 -13.97 -13.60 9.27
C GLU A 26 -14.11 -14.51 8.06
N SER A 27 -15.32 -14.64 7.51
CA SER A 27 -15.61 -15.56 6.41
C SER A 27 -14.98 -15.15 5.09
N LYS A 28 -14.81 -13.84 4.87
CA LYS A 28 -14.37 -13.27 3.59
C LYS A 28 -12.92 -12.79 3.59
N LEU A 29 -12.54 -11.92 4.53
CA LEU A 29 -11.22 -11.25 4.52
C LEU A 29 -10.17 -11.95 5.38
N MET A 30 -10.51 -12.47 6.57
CA MET A 30 -9.50 -13.07 7.44
C MET A 30 -8.85 -14.32 6.82
N LYS A 31 -9.60 -15.07 6.03
CA LYS A 31 -9.10 -16.22 5.24
C LYS A 31 -8.03 -15.85 4.22
N LEU A 32 -8.01 -14.59 3.73
CA LEU A 32 -6.95 -14.09 2.84
C LEU A 32 -5.56 -14.26 3.46
N PHE A 33 -5.49 -14.07 4.78
CA PHE A 33 -4.24 -14.09 5.54
C PHE A 33 -3.83 -15.50 6.00
N ASP A 34 -4.63 -16.53 5.71
CA ASP A 34 -4.24 -17.90 6.00
C ASP A 34 -3.10 -18.35 5.07
N ARG A 35 -2.04 -18.90 5.66
CA ARG A 35 -0.87 -19.42 4.93
C ARG A 35 -1.11 -20.75 4.23
N LYS A 36 -2.16 -21.47 4.58
CA LYS A 36 -2.50 -22.78 4.00
C LYS A 36 -3.44 -22.63 2.81
N GLU A 37 -4.53 -21.90 3.01
CA GLU A 37 -5.64 -21.83 2.06
C GLU A 37 -5.82 -20.44 1.44
N GLY A 38 -5.16 -19.42 2.01
CA GLY A 38 -5.32 -18.03 1.62
C GLY A 38 -4.27 -17.53 0.63
N LEU A 39 -4.38 -16.24 0.32
CA LEU A 39 -3.44 -15.51 -0.54
C LEU A 39 -2.05 -15.38 0.10
N ALA A 40 -1.97 -15.40 1.44
CA ALA A 40 -0.70 -15.36 2.17
C ALA A 40 0.24 -16.54 1.88
N ARG A 41 -0.28 -17.62 1.27
CA ARG A 41 0.54 -18.72 0.74
C ARG A 41 1.42 -18.30 -0.43
N TYR A 42 0.90 -17.42 -1.28
CA TYR A 42 1.53 -17.03 -2.54
C TYR A 42 2.26 -15.69 -2.46
N MET A 43 1.86 -14.80 -1.56
CA MET A 43 2.47 -13.48 -1.44
C MET A 43 2.52 -12.99 0.00
N VAL A 44 3.38 -12.00 0.26
CA VAL A 44 3.45 -11.36 1.57
C VAL A 44 2.37 -10.30 1.68
N LEU A 45 1.63 -10.36 2.79
CA LEU A 45 0.52 -9.44 3.11
C LEU A 45 0.80 -8.58 4.37
N ARG A 46 1.82 -8.97 5.15
CA ARG A 46 2.28 -8.23 6.33
C ARG A 46 3.24 -7.10 5.93
N PRO A 47 3.30 -5.98 6.68
CA PRO A 47 4.15 -4.83 6.33
C PRO A 47 5.64 -5.18 6.23
N SER A 48 6.13 -6.02 7.15
CA SER A 48 7.53 -6.42 7.18
C SER A 48 7.74 -7.77 7.87
N VAL A 49 8.97 -8.30 7.82
CA VAL A 49 9.31 -9.59 8.42
C VAL A 49 9.13 -9.62 9.94
N PHE A 50 9.11 -8.45 10.59
CA PHE A 50 9.01 -8.30 12.03
C PHE A 50 7.57 -8.34 12.55
N TYR A 51 6.59 -8.49 11.67
CA TYR A 51 5.19 -8.66 12.04
C TYR A 51 4.77 -10.13 12.01
N LYS A 52 3.77 -10.46 12.82
CA LYS A 52 3.06 -11.75 12.72
C LYS A 52 2.48 -11.92 11.32
N ASP A 53 2.30 -13.17 10.91
CA ASP A 53 1.85 -13.48 9.55
C ASP A 53 0.37 -13.19 9.32
N VAL A 54 -0.44 -13.35 10.37
CA VAL A 54 -1.87 -13.07 10.38
C VAL A 54 -2.11 -11.79 11.16
N PRO A 55 -2.93 -10.84 10.67
CA PRO A 55 -3.28 -9.65 11.42
C PRO A 55 -4.07 -10.03 12.68
N ARG A 56 -3.91 -9.25 13.74
CA ARG A 56 -4.68 -9.39 14.99
C ARG A 56 -6.17 -9.13 14.77
N GLY A 57 -6.48 -8.22 13.85
CA GLY A 57 -7.84 -7.85 13.50
C GLY A 57 -7.85 -6.86 12.34
N LEU A 58 -9.05 -6.37 12.03
CA LEU A 58 -9.25 -5.40 10.95
C LEU A 58 -9.83 -4.11 11.53
N CYS A 59 -9.42 -2.98 10.97
CA CYS A 59 -10.01 -1.68 11.24
C CYS A 59 -10.58 -1.09 9.97
N LYS A 60 -11.61 -0.26 10.08
CA LYS A 60 -12.03 0.64 9.00
C LYS A 60 -11.39 2.00 9.16
N SER A 61 -11.06 2.63 8.04
CA SER A 61 -10.66 4.03 8.04
C SER A 61 -11.89 4.94 8.03
N THR A 62 -11.93 5.88 8.96
CA THR A 62 -12.91 6.97 9.04
C THR A 62 -12.29 8.32 8.70
N HIS A 63 -11.16 8.33 7.96
CA HIS A 63 -10.60 9.58 7.47
C HIS A 63 -11.57 10.19 6.43
N PRO A 64 -11.86 11.50 6.46
CA PRO A 64 -12.82 12.13 5.53
C PRO A 64 -12.54 11.82 4.07
N GLY A 65 -11.26 11.92 3.68
CA GLY A 65 -10.76 11.56 2.35
C GLY A 65 -10.71 12.78 1.43
N PHE A 66 -10.75 12.50 0.13
CA PHE A 66 -10.66 13.52 -0.91
C PHE A 66 -11.82 13.34 -1.90
N LEU A 67 -12.52 14.42 -2.20
CA LEU A 67 -13.61 14.44 -3.17
C LEU A 67 -13.05 14.87 -4.53
N THR A 68 -13.14 14.00 -5.52
CA THR A 68 -12.63 14.26 -6.89
C THR A 68 -13.47 15.31 -7.62
N GLU A 69 -12.95 15.81 -8.75
CA GLU A 69 -13.64 16.82 -9.58
C GLU A 69 -15.04 16.40 -10.03
N GLN A 70 -15.29 15.09 -10.07
CA GLN A 70 -16.53 14.49 -10.56
C GLN A 70 -17.29 13.75 -9.45
N GLY A 71 -17.02 14.08 -8.19
CA GLY A 71 -17.84 13.67 -7.05
C GLY A 71 -17.58 12.26 -6.53
N CYS A 72 -16.44 11.64 -6.84
CA CYS A 72 -16.03 10.35 -6.26
C CYS A 72 -15.07 10.55 -5.09
N LEU A 73 -14.88 9.51 -4.28
CA LEU A 73 -13.96 9.55 -3.14
C LEU A 73 -12.63 8.84 -3.42
N LEU A 74 -11.55 9.47 -2.98
CA LEU A 74 -10.22 8.87 -2.82
C LEU A 74 -9.82 8.86 -1.35
N PHE A 75 -8.95 7.93 -0.98
CA PHE A 75 -8.37 7.88 0.36
C PHE A 75 -7.24 8.89 0.50
N ASP A 76 -7.14 9.49 1.68
CA ASP A 76 -5.99 10.33 2.02
C ASP A 76 -4.77 9.46 2.35
N TYR A 77 -3.57 10.01 2.19
CA TYR A 77 -2.32 9.37 2.58
C TYR A 77 -2.32 8.98 4.07
N ASN A 78 -3.06 9.71 4.91
CA ASN A 78 -3.17 9.51 6.35
C ASN A 78 -4.33 8.62 6.77
N ALA A 79 -5.01 7.95 5.83
CA ALA A 79 -6.19 7.11 6.13
C ALA A 79 -5.90 5.93 7.07
N ASN A 80 -4.64 5.52 7.22
CA ASN A 80 -4.20 4.44 8.11
C ASN A 80 -3.71 4.93 9.50
N LYS A 81 -3.77 6.24 9.80
CA LYS A 81 -3.38 6.75 11.12
C LYS A 81 -4.37 6.31 12.20
N GLU A 82 -3.85 5.95 13.37
CA GLU A 82 -4.60 5.41 14.51
C GLU A 82 -5.85 6.22 14.89
N GLN A 83 -5.76 7.55 14.86
CA GLN A 83 -6.89 8.45 15.14
C GLN A 83 -8.10 8.29 14.20
N HIS A 84 -7.91 7.69 13.03
CA HIS A 84 -8.95 7.44 12.03
C HIS A 84 -9.31 5.95 11.91
N LEU A 85 -8.76 5.09 12.77
CA LEU A 85 -9.01 3.66 12.72
C LEU A 85 -10.06 3.28 13.75
N GLN A 86 -11.12 2.64 13.27
CA GLN A 86 -12.14 2.04 14.13
C GLN A 86 -12.09 0.52 13.99
N PRO A 87 -12.01 -0.25 15.08
CA PRO A 87 -11.99 -1.70 15.03
C PRO A 87 -13.28 -2.26 14.42
N LEU A 88 -13.14 -3.32 13.64
CA LEU A 88 -14.25 -4.03 13.02
C LEU A 88 -14.54 -5.32 13.78
N GLU A 89 -15.81 -5.67 13.88
CA GLU A 89 -16.26 -6.93 14.45
C GLU A 89 -16.22 -8.02 13.39
N LEU A 90 -15.48 -9.09 13.65
CA LEU A 90 -15.09 -10.04 12.60
C LEU A 90 -16.16 -11.10 12.29
N ARG A 91 -16.87 -11.59 13.32
CA ARG A 91 -17.63 -12.85 13.27
C ARG A 91 -19.14 -12.68 13.14
N GLU A 92 -19.71 -11.80 13.97
CA GLU A 92 -21.18 -11.76 14.13
C GLU A 92 -21.83 -10.75 13.20
N LYS A 93 -21.21 -9.58 13.02
CA LYS A 93 -21.75 -8.51 12.19
C LYS A 93 -21.40 -8.68 10.72
N LYS A 94 -22.38 -8.42 9.86
CA LYS A 94 -22.19 -8.43 8.41
C LYS A 94 -21.36 -7.24 7.99
N VAL A 95 -20.61 -7.37 6.90
CA VAL A 95 -19.71 -6.30 6.45
C VAL A 95 -20.50 -5.03 6.09
N TRP A 96 -21.66 -5.16 5.44
CA TRP A 96 -22.49 -4.01 5.03
C TRP A 96 -23.13 -3.24 6.19
N GLU A 97 -23.22 -3.86 7.38
CA GLU A 97 -23.72 -3.24 8.62
C GLU A 97 -22.64 -2.41 9.32
N GLN A 98 -21.37 -2.55 8.92
CA GLN A 98 -20.23 -1.92 9.57
C GLN A 98 -19.51 -0.90 8.67
N MET A 99 -19.76 -0.94 7.36
CA MET A 99 -18.99 -0.22 6.35
C MET A 99 -19.87 0.56 5.39
N TRP A 100 -19.36 1.71 4.95
CA TRP A 100 -19.84 2.36 3.74
C TRP A 100 -19.32 1.63 2.48
N PRO A 101 -20.10 1.61 1.38
CA PRO A 101 -19.59 1.17 0.09
C PRO A 101 -18.32 1.94 -0.30
N GLY A 102 -17.28 1.21 -0.70
CA GLY A 102 -16.00 1.75 -1.11
C GLY A 102 -15.10 2.26 0.03
N GLN A 103 -15.42 1.98 1.30
CA GLN A 103 -14.59 2.37 2.43
C GLN A 103 -13.36 1.45 2.61
N LEU A 104 -12.28 2.03 3.15
CA LEU A 104 -10.99 1.36 3.35
C LEU A 104 -10.98 0.50 4.61
N VAL A 105 -10.49 -0.73 4.49
CA VAL A 105 -10.14 -1.66 5.56
C VAL A 105 -8.62 -1.74 5.68
N VAL A 106 -8.13 -1.61 6.90
CA VAL A 106 -6.71 -1.66 7.25
C VAL A 106 -6.47 -2.82 8.20
N PRO A 107 -5.76 -3.88 7.77
CA PRO A 107 -5.37 -4.97 8.65
C PRO A 107 -4.39 -4.50 9.73
N GLN A 108 -4.64 -4.86 10.98
CA GLN A 108 -3.81 -4.49 12.12
C GLN A 108 -2.86 -5.62 12.48
N TYR A 109 -1.56 -5.36 12.39
CA TYR A 109 -0.53 -6.34 12.66
C TYR A 109 0.15 -6.12 14.01
N GLU A 110 0.48 -7.22 14.68
CA GLU A 110 1.32 -7.19 15.87
C GLU A 110 2.76 -7.55 15.53
N LYS A 111 3.69 -6.93 16.25
CA LYS A 111 5.12 -7.28 16.16
C LYS A 111 5.33 -8.72 16.65
N SER A 112 6.12 -9.47 15.90
CA SER A 112 6.59 -10.80 16.27
C SER A 112 7.91 -10.66 17.05
N TRP A 113 7.81 -10.59 18.38
CA TRP A 113 8.99 -10.50 19.25
C TRP A 113 9.95 -11.67 19.07
N ALA A 114 9.44 -12.88 18.82
CA ALA A 114 10.29 -14.03 18.51
C ALA A 114 11.14 -13.80 17.25
N THR A 115 10.56 -13.24 16.20
CA THR A 115 11.30 -12.93 14.96
C THR A 115 12.27 -11.78 15.15
N ILE A 116 11.86 -10.73 15.88
CA ILE A 116 12.72 -9.57 16.18
C ILE A 116 13.93 -10.01 17.00
N LEU A 117 13.73 -10.76 18.08
CA LEU A 117 14.79 -11.26 18.95
C LEU A 117 15.70 -12.25 18.21
N GLY A 118 15.12 -13.15 17.40
CA GLY A 118 15.90 -14.07 16.58
C GLY A 118 16.78 -13.35 15.55
N PHE A 119 16.23 -12.33 14.88
CA PHE A 119 16.99 -11.47 13.96
C PHE A 119 18.10 -10.71 14.69
N ALA A 120 17.79 -10.09 15.83
CA ALA A 120 18.77 -9.37 16.64
C ALA A 120 19.90 -10.29 17.11
N ALA A 121 19.56 -11.48 17.61
CA ALA A 121 20.55 -12.48 18.02
C ALA A 121 21.44 -12.93 16.86
N LEU A 122 20.87 -13.16 15.67
CA LEU A 122 21.64 -13.52 14.48
C LEU A 122 22.60 -12.40 14.06
N MET A 123 22.13 -11.15 14.02
CA MET A 123 22.95 -10.00 13.66
C MET A 123 24.04 -9.73 14.70
N LEU A 124 23.74 -9.86 15.99
CA LEU A 124 24.72 -9.73 17.07
C LEU A 124 25.75 -10.85 17.04
N ALA A 125 25.34 -12.09 16.76
CA ALA A 125 26.26 -13.21 16.58
C ALA A 125 27.19 -12.97 15.38
N TRP A 126 26.67 -12.41 14.29
CA TRP A 126 27.49 -12.07 13.12
C TRP A 126 28.50 -10.95 13.42
N LEU A 127 28.06 -9.91 14.13
CA LEU A 127 28.96 -8.86 14.61
C LEU A 127 30.02 -9.42 15.57
N TYR A 128 29.62 -10.33 16.46
CA TYR A 128 30.55 -10.98 17.39
C TYR A 128 31.64 -11.75 16.65
N THR A 129 31.28 -12.50 15.61
CA THR A 129 32.27 -13.25 14.83
C THR A 129 33.27 -12.35 14.11
N ASP A 130 32.88 -11.11 13.78
CA ASP A 130 33.71 -10.15 13.06
C ASP A 130 34.32 -9.07 13.98
N LEU A 131 34.29 -9.27 15.31
CA LEU A 131 34.97 -8.37 16.25
C LEU A 131 36.47 -8.25 15.89
N PRO A 132 37.08 -7.05 16.01
CA PRO A 132 38.51 -6.88 15.86
C PRO A 132 39.28 -7.88 16.74
N ASP A 133 40.31 -8.53 16.18
CA ASP A 133 41.10 -9.54 16.88
C ASP A 133 41.70 -9.01 18.19
N VAL A 134 41.94 -7.70 18.27
CA VAL A 134 42.45 -7.02 19.47
C VAL A 134 41.48 -6.99 20.66
N VAL A 135 40.17 -7.19 20.44
CA VAL A 135 39.13 -7.21 21.50
C VAL A 135 38.35 -8.53 21.52
N SER A 136 38.39 -9.30 20.44
CA SER A 136 37.63 -10.54 20.33
C SER A 136 38.08 -11.56 21.39
N PRO A 137 37.16 -12.13 22.19
CA PRO A 137 37.49 -13.24 23.09
C PRO A 137 37.92 -14.51 22.35
N THR A 138 37.55 -14.62 21.08
CA THR A 138 37.90 -15.73 20.17
C THR A 138 38.43 -15.18 18.85
N PRO A 139 39.68 -14.66 18.81
CA PRO A 139 40.25 -14.06 17.61
C PRO A 139 40.28 -15.02 16.42
N GLY A 140 40.08 -14.49 15.22
CA GLY A 140 40.07 -15.26 13.98
C GLY A 140 38.88 -16.22 13.77
N ILE A 141 37.80 -16.10 14.56
CA ILE A 141 36.58 -16.92 14.39
C ILE A 141 35.66 -16.43 13.25
N CYS A 142 35.95 -15.27 12.65
CA CYS A 142 35.11 -14.66 11.63
C CYS A 142 34.72 -15.63 10.52
N PHE A 143 33.51 -15.43 9.97
CA PHE A 143 32.95 -16.34 8.98
C PHE A 143 33.85 -16.45 7.74
N THR A 144 34.49 -15.34 7.35
CA THR A 144 35.47 -15.32 6.25
C THR A 144 36.66 -16.23 6.52
N ASN A 145 37.18 -16.28 7.75
CA ASN A 145 38.28 -17.19 8.10
C ASN A 145 37.86 -18.65 8.05
N GLN A 146 36.64 -18.98 8.48
CA GLN A 146 36.13 -20.36 8.36
C GLN A 146 35.96 -20.76 6.90
N LEU A 147 35.49 -19.84 6.06
CA LEU A 147 35.37 -20.05 4.62
C LEU A 147 36.75 -20.21 3.96
N SER A 148 37.73 -19.38 4.34
CA SER A 148 39.13 -19.50 3.90
C SER A 148 39.74 -20.84 4.31
N ARG A 149 39.49 -21.34 5.53
CA ARG A 149 39.93 -22.68 5.95
C ARG A 149 39.33 -23.79 5.09
N MET A 150 38.04 -23.68 4.74
CA MET A 150 37.39 -24.62 3.81
C MET A 150 38.04 -24.55 2.42
N PHE A 151 38.30 -23.36 1.87
CA PHE A 151 38.96 -23.20 0.58
C PHE A 151 40.42 -23.63 0.59
N MET A 152 41.14 -23.47 1.71
CA MET A 152 42.48 -24.02 1.89
C MET A 152 42.47 -25.54 1.75
N TYR A 153 41.52 -26.22 2.40
CA TYR A 153 41.37 -27.66 2.28
C TYR A 153 41.10 -28.07 0.82
N LEU A 154 40.16 -27.40 0.15
CA LEU A 154 39.86 -27.67 -1.26
C LEU A 154 41.08 -27.42 -2.17
N ALA A 155 41.78 -26.30 -1.99
CA ALA A 155 42.97 -25.95 -2.76
C ALA A 155 44.10 -26.96 -2.58
N GLN A 156 44.32 -27.47 -1.36
CA GLN A 156 45.27 -28.55 -1.09
C GLN A 156 44.87 -29.84 -1.80
N THR A 157 43.60 -30.24 -1.71
CA THR A 157 43.10 -31.48 -2.34
C THR A 157 43.14 -31.44 -3.87
N HIS A 158 43.03 -30.25 -4.48
CA HIS A 158 43.07 -30.05 -5.93
C HIS A 158 44.45 -29.63 -6.48
N GLY A 159 45.51 -29.69 -5.67
CA GLY A 159 46.88 -29.46 -6.15
C GLY A 159 47.30 -28.01 -6.33
N TYR A 160 46.67 -27.07 -5.61
CA TYR A 160 47.00 -25.64 -5.58
C TYR A 160 47.64 -25.20 -4.25
N PRO A 161 48.86 -25.68 -3.91
CA PRO A 161 49.49 -25.42 -2.61
C PRO A 161 49.85 -23.95 -2.39
N HIS A 162 50.14 -23.19 -3.46
CA HIS A 162 50.46 -21.76 -3.37
C HIS A 162 49.25 -20.93 -2.94
N VAL A 163 48.04 -21.29 -3.40
CA VAL A 163 46.78 -20.65 -3.00
C VAL A 163 46.50 -20.96 -1.52
N ALA A 164 46.68 -22.22 -1.11
CA ALA A 164 46.49 -22.62 0.27
C ALA A 164 47.45 -21.91 1.24
N ALA A 165 48.72 -21.71 0.85
CA ALA A 165 49.69 -20.96 1.64
C ALA A 165 49.31 -19.48 1.79
N LYS A 166 48.83 -18.85 0.72
CA LYS A 166 48.37 -17.46 0.77
C LYS A 166 47.15 -17.27 1.66
N LEU A 167 46.16 -18.17 1.56
CA LEU A 167 45.01 -18.17 2.46
C LEU A 167 45.42 -18.41 3.92
N ALA A 168 46.45 -19.24 4.18
CA ALA A 168 46.97 -19.48 5.52
C ALA A 168 47.62 -18.23 6.14
N GLU A 169 48.29 -17.40 5.33
CA GLU A 169 48.87 -16.12 5.77
C GLU A 169 47.76 -15.11 6.15
N GLU A 170 46.69 -15.05 5.36
CA GLU A 170 45.58 -14.10 5.57
C GLU A 170 44.79 -14.38 6.86
N ILE A 171 44.56 -15.65 7.20
CA ILE A 171 43.78 -16.04 8.39
C ILE A 171 44.54 -15.92 9.72
N GLN A 172 45.81 -15.52 9.71
CA GLN A 172 46.57 -15.34 10.95
C GLN A 172 45.97 -14.22 11.80
N VAL A 173 45.88 -14.47 13.11
CA VAL A 173 45.35 -13.50 14.07
C VAL A 173 46.23 -12.24 14.04
N ASN A 174 45.60 -11.07 13.94
CA ASN A 174 46.27 -9.77 13.78
C ASN A 174 47.13 -9.64 12.50
N SER A 175 46.85 -10.40 11.44
CA SER A 175 47.48 -10.19 10.13
C SER A 175 47.25 -8.77 9.58
N THR A 176 46.14 -8.16 9.98
CA THR A 176 45.70 -6.82 9.58
C THR A 176 45.98 -5.78 10.66
N GLY A 177 46.42 -4.58 10.28
CA GLY A 177 46.70 -3.49 11.21
C GLY A 177 45.47 -3.00 12.00
N LEU A 178 45.69 -2.50 13.22
CA LEU A 178 44.64 -2.10 14.17
C LEU A 178 43.59 -1.15 13.58
N LEU A 179 44.03 -0.12 12.86
CA LEU A 179 43.12 0.85 12.22
C LEU A 179 42.21 0.18 11.18
N ALA A 180 42.76 -0.73 10.39
CA ALA A 180 42.01 -1.45 9.37
C ALA A 180 40.98 -2.40 10.00
N GLN A 181 41.33 -3.10 11.10
CA GLN A 181 40.39 -3.95 11.82
C GLN A 181 39.16 -3.16 12.32
N TRP A 182 39.38 -2.00 12.94
CA TRP A 182 38.29 -1.13 13.40
C TRP A 182 37.48 -0.52 12.25
N LEU A 183 38.13 -0.16 11.15
CA LEU A 183 37.44 0.34 9.96
C LEU A 183 36.52 -0.74 9.36
N PHE A 184 37.01 -1.97 9.18
CA PHE A 184 36.21 -3.08 8.67
C PHE A 184 35.05 -3.43 9.59
N PHE A 185 35.28 -3.45 10.91
CA PHE A 185 34.20 -3.68 11.88
C PHE A 185 33.14 -2.58 11.83
N THR A 186 33.55 -1.30 11.74
CA THR A 186 32.62 -0.16 11.64
C THR A 186 31.78 -0.26 10.36
N LEU A 187 32.40 -0.57 9.22
CA LEU A 187 31.67 -0.84 7.97
C LEU A 187 30.70 -2.01 8.10
N HIS A 188 31.07 -3.05 8.86
CA HIS A 188 30.17 -4.16 9.15
C HIS A 188 28.95 -3.71 9.97
N VAL A 189 29.14 -2.90 11.02
CA VAL A 189 28.04 -2.35 11.82
C VAL A 189 27.07 -1.55 10.94
N VAL A 190 27.60 -0.68 10.06
CA VAL A 190 26.78 0.07 9.11
C VAL A 190 26.01 -0.87 8.17
N LYS A 191 26.66 -1.90 7.64
CA LYS A 191 26.02 -2.92 6.80
C LYS A 191 24.87 -3.62 7.54
N VAL A 192 25.06 -4.02 8.79
CA VAL A 192 24.01 -4.66 9.61
C VAL A 192 22.86 -3.69 9.87
N ALA A 193 23.14 -2.42 10.14
CA ALA A 193 22.12 -1.38 10.30
C ALA A 193 21.31 -1.18 9.01
N LEU A 194 21.95 -1.19 7.84
CA LEU A 194 21.27 -1.12 6.54
C LEU A 194 20.39 -2.34 6.28
N ILE A 195 20.88 -3.55 6.57
CA ILE A 195 20.08 -4.78 6.47
C ILE A 195 18.85 -4.69 7.38
N ALA A 196 19.04 -4.26 8.63
CA ALA A 196 17.94 -4.07 9.57
C ALA A 196 16.93 -3.03 9.06
N LEU A 197 17.39 -1.92 8.46
CA LEU A 197 16.54 -0.90 7.86
C LEU A 197 15.71 -1.45 6.70
N PHE A 198 16.31 -2.24 5.80
CA PHE A 198 15.59 -2.87 4.69
C PHE A 198 14.51 -3.85 5.15
N PHE A 199 14.79 -4.64 6.19
CA PHE A 199 13.80 -5.54 6.77
C PHE A 199 12.75 -4.78 7.61
N TYR A 200 13.12 -3.68 8.26
CA TYR A 200 12.22 -2.88 9.08
C TYR A 200 11.20 -2.12 8.23
N SER A 201 11.68 -1.47 7.16
CA SER A 201 10.85 -0.75 6.19
C SER A 201 9.98 -1.65 5.32
N GLY A 202 10.25 -2.96 5.28
CA GLY A 202 9.51 -3.89 4.40
C GLY A 202 9.98 -3.89 2.95
N LEU A 203 11.03 -3.13 2.60
CA LEU A 203 11.64 -3.14 1.25
C LEU A 203 12.09 -4.56 0.85
N ILE A 204 12.60 -5.32 1.83
CA ILE A 204 12.87 -6.76 1.68
C ILE A 204 11.92 -7.51 2.62
N ASN A 205 10.90 -8.13 2.05
CA ASN A 205 9.89 -8.86 2.81
C ASN A 205 9.63 -10.22 2.16
N PRO A 206 10.48 -11.24 2.40
CA PRO A 206 10.28 -12.57 1.86
C PRO A 206 9.09 -13.28 2.53
N ILE A 207 8.36 -14.07 1.75
CA ILE A 207 7.28 -14.97 2.24
C ILE A 207 7.81 -15.91 3.30
N SER A 208 9.05 -16.36 3.11
CA SER A 208 9.73 -17.30 3.99
C SER A 208 11.23 -17.13 3.83
N LEU A 209 11.98 -17.33 4.91
CA LEU A 209 13.45 -17.44 4.86
C LEU A 209 13.90 -18.81 4.30
N ASN A 210 12.98 -19.79 4.20
CA ASN A 210 13.25 -21.07 3.55
C ASN A 210 13.19 -20.91 2.01
N PRO A 211 14.30 -21.16 1.28
CA PRO A 211 14.38 -20.99 -0.18
C PRO A 211 13.44 -21.92 -0.95
N VAL A 212 13.16 -23.12 -0.44
CA VAL A 212 12.22 -24.08 -1.08
C VAL A 212 10.81 -23.49 -1.13
N LYS A 213 10.36 -22.86 -0.03
CA LYS A 213 9.05 -22.19 0.04
C LYS A 213 8.97 -20.98 -0.88
N VAL A 214 10.06 -20.24 -1.02
CA VAL A 214 10.14 -19.10 -1.96
C VAL A 214 10.04 -19.59 -3.40
N TYR A 215 10.74 -20.69 -3.72
CA TYR A 215 10.71 -21.27 -5.05
C TYR A 215 9.31 -21.80 -5.41
N SER A 216 8.66 -22.54 -4.51
CA SER A 216 7.29 -23.03 -4.73
C SER A 216 6.28 -21.89 -4.89
N ALA A 217 6.40 -20.80 -4.12
CA ALA A 217 5.54 -19.64 -4.25
C ALA A 217 5.74 -18.92 -5.60
N ARG A 218 6.99 -18.84 -6.10
CA ARG A 218 7.28 -18.25 -7.41
C ARG A 218 6.73 -19.07 -8.58
N GLN A 219 6.79 -20.39 -8.51
CA GLN A 219 6.23 -21.26 -9.56
C GLN A 219 4.74 -21.00 -9.79
N ALA A 220 4.00 -20.63 -8.75
CA ALA A 220 2.58 -20.28 -8.85
C ALA A 220 2.29 -19.06 -9.75
N PHE A 221 3.29 -18.18 -10.00
CA PHE A 221 3.13 -16.99 -10.85
C PHE A 221 3.75 -17.16 -12.25
N THR A 222 4.72 -18.05 -12.42
CA THR A 222 5.46 -18.22 -13.69
C THR A 222 4.86 -19.30 -14.60
N ALA A 223 4.12 -20.26 -14.04
CA ALA A 223 3.39 -21.25 -14.84
C ALA A 223 2.10 -20.61 -15.37
N GLY A 224 2.02 -20.38 -16.69
CA GLY A 224 0.90 -19.72 -17.36
C GLY A 224 -0.48 -20.25 -16.91
N SER A 225 -1.24 -19.38 -16.26
CA SER A 225 -2.56 -19.64 -15.65
C SER A 225 -2.57 -20.65 -14.49
N ASN A 226 -2.16 -20.20 -13.30
CA ASN A 226 -2.45 -20.95 -12.09
C ASN A 226 -3.96 -20.83 -11.76
N LYS A 227 -4.74 -21.81 -12.23
CA LYS A 227 -6.20 -21.88 -11.99
C LYS A 227 -6.53 -21.84 -10.50
N GLU A 228 -5.71 -22.47 -9.67
CA GLU A 228 -5.87 -22.48 -8.20
C GLU A 228 -5.81 -21.05 -7.65
N LEU A 229 -4.78 -20.26 -8.01
CA LEU A 229 -4.68 -18.86 -7.55
C LEU A 229 -5.85 -18.00 -8.06
N ALA A 230 -6.28 -18.20 -9.30
CA ALA A 230 -7.42 -17.47 -9.85
C ALA A 230 -8.74 -17.84 -9.12
N GLU A 231 -8.94 -19.11 -8.77
CA GLU A 231 -10.07 -19.59 -7.98
C GLU A 231 -10.03 -19.03 -6.55
N VAL A 232 -8.87 -19.04 -5.91
CA VAL A 232 -8.65 -18.44 -4.59
C VAL A 232 -9.01 -16.95 -4.61
N LEU A 233 -8.48 -16.18 -5.56
CA LEU A 233 -8.78 -14.75 -5.71
C LEU A 233 -10.28 -14.50 -5.96
N ARG A 234 -10.93 -15.31 -6.82
CA ARG A 234 -12.37 -15.21 -7.07
C ARG A 234 -13.20 -15.54 -5.84
N SER A 235 -12.81 -16.55 -5.06
CA SER A 235 -13.55 -16.95 -3.84
C SER A 235 -13.61 -15.81 -2.82
N PHE A 236 -12.54 -15.01 -2.73
CA PHE A 236 -12.48 -13.84 -1.87
C PHE A 236 -13.11 -12.59 -2.48
N GLY A 237 -13.62 -12.66 -3.71
CA GLY A 237 -14.23 -11.50 -4.39
C GLY A 237 -13.19 -10.48 -4.87
N TRP A 238 -11.95 -10.88 -5.10
CA TRP A 238 -10.91 -9.98 -5.60
C TRP A 238 -11.25 -9.48 -7.02
N ILE A 239 -11.35 -8.15 -7.18
CA ILE A 239 -11.78 -7.54 -8.44
C ILE A 239 -10.59 -7.24 -9.38
N GLY A 240 -9.37 -7.12 -8.84
CA GLY A 240 -8.18 -6.77 -9.64
C GLY A 240 -8.09 -5.28 -10.03
N ALA A 241 -8.91 -4.44 -9.40
CA ALA A 241 -8.80 -3.00 -9.43
C ALA A 241 -8.19 -2.49 -8.12
N LYS A 242 -7.38 -1.43 -8.22
CA LYS A 242 -6.80 -0.73 -7.08
C LYS A 242 -7.29 0.71 -7.07
N ARG A 243 -7.59 1.27 -5.91
CA ARG A 243 -7.88 2.71 -5.77
C ARG A 243 -6.60 3.50 -6.04
N ALA A 244 -6.71 4.62 -6.74
CA ALA A 244 -5.60 5.52 -7.00
C ALA A 244 -5.31 6.42 -5.79
N THR A 245 -4.05 6.83 -5.69
CA THR A 245 -3.64 7.95 -4.83
C THR A 245 -4.08 9.28 -5.45
N TYR A 246 -3.99 10.36 -4.68
CA TYR A 246 -4.30 11.70 -5.19
C TYR A 246 -3.36 12.09 -6.35
N ASP A 247 -2.06 11.80 -6.26
CA ASP A 247 -1.10 12.15 -7.32
C ASP A 247 -1.38 11.35 -8.61
N ASP A 248 -1.63 10.04 -8.50
CA ASP A 248 -2.04 9.20 -9.65
C ASP A 248 -3.32 9.75 -10.31
N TYR A 249 -4.30 10.17 -9.50
CA TYR A 249 -5.54 10.75 -9.99
C TYR A 249 -5.32 12.09 -10.68
N ARG A 250 -4.58 13.01 -10.04
CA ARG A 250 -4.29 14.34 -10.57
C ARG A 250 -3.65 14.24 -11.94
N ASP A 251 -2.59 13.45 -12.07
CA ASP A 251 -1.83 13.35 -13.32
C ASP A 251 -2.67 12.71 -14.43
N THR A 252 -3.46 11.67 -14.10
CA THR A 252 -4.35 11.01 -15.07
C THR A 252 -5.51 11.91 -15.48
N TYR A 253 -6.13 12.63 -14.54
CA TYR A 253 -7.22 13.56 -14.82
C TYR A 253 -6.74 14.75 -15.65
N TYR A 254 -5.57 15.28 -15.35
CA TYR A 254 -4.95 16.35 -16.11
C TYR A 254 -4.76 15.97 -17.58
N GLN A 255 -4.22 14.77 -17.83
CA GLN A 255 -4.07 14.25 -19.19
C GLN A 255 -5.43 14.05 -19.88
N ALA A 256 -6.41 13.47 -19.19
CA ALA A 256 -7.76 13.28 -19.74
C ALA A 256 -8.44 14.62 -20.10
N ALA A 257 -8.23 15.66 -19.30
CA ALA A 257 -8.74 16.99 -19.58
C ALA A 257 -8.08 17.64 -20.81
N ILE A 258 -6.77 17.43 -21.00
CA ILE A 258 -6.04 17.86 -22.21
C ILE A 258 -6.58 17.16 -23.45
N ASP A 259 -6.73 15.84 -23.38
CA ASP A 259 -7.18 15.03 -24.50
C ASP A 259 -8.61 15.44 -24.91
N LYS A 260 -9.48 15.68 -23.92
CA LYS A 260 -10.85 16.16 -24.14
C LYS A 260 -10.90 17.56 -24.78
N ALA A 261 -9.92 18.42 -24.52
CA ALA A 261 -9.82 19.75 -25.09
C ALA A 261 -9.25 19.77 -26.53
N GLY A 262 -8.83 18.61 -27.07
CA GLY A 262 -8.19 18.53 -28.39
C GLY A 262 -6.70 18.85 -28.39
N GLY A 263 -6.03 18.68 -27.24
CA GLY A 263 -4.58 18.83 -27.09
C GLY A 263 -4.16 20.06 -26.28
N THR A 264 -2.86 20.11 -25.95
CA THR A 264 -2.30 21.03 -24.95
C THR A 264 -2.53 22.52 -25.27
N VAL A 265 -2.42 22.90 -26.54
CA VAL A 265 -2.57 24.30 -26.97
C VAL A 265 -4.02 24.78 -26.80
N ALA A 266 -4.99 23.93 -27.16
CA ALA A 266 -6.41 24.24 -27.00
C ALA A 266 -6.82 24.27 -25.52
N ALA A 267 -6.29 23.34 -24.71
CA ALA A 267 -6.49 23.31 -23.27
C ALA A 267 -5.93 24.56 -22.56
N TYR A 268 -4.76 25.05 -23.00
CA TYR A 268 -4.16 26.28 -22.47
C TYR A 268 -5.02 27.51 -22.81
N LYS A 269 -5.41 27.67 -24.08
CA LYS A 269 -6.24 28.81 -24.53
C LYS A 269 -7.61 28.87 -23.86
N SER A 270 -8.17 27.73 -23.47
CA SER A 270 -9.47 27.62 -22.78
C SER A 270 -9.37 27.70 -21.25
N GLY A 271 -8.16 27.84 -20.69
CA GLY A 271 -7.94 27.90 -19.24
C GLY A 271 -8.22 26.58 -18.50
N ILE A 272 -8.41 25.47 -19.22
CA ILE A 272 -8.71 24.15 -18.66
C ILE A 272 -7.52 23.64 -17.82
N LEU A 273 -6.29 23.93 -18.24
CA LEU A 273 -5.10 23.46 -17.54
C LEU A 273 -5.04 23.93 -16.08
N LYS A 274 -5.40 25.19 -15.81
CA LYS A 274 -5.42 25.76 -14.45
C LYS A 274 -6.50 25.10 -13.57
N LYS A 275 -7.63 24.71 -14.17
CA LYS A 275 -8.68 23.97 -13.44
C LYS A 275 -8.31 22.52 -13.20
N ALA A 276 -7.64 21.88 -14.17
CA ALA A 276 -7.26 20.49 -14.10
C ALA A 276 -6.03 20.23 -13.21
N SER A 277 -5.24 21.26 -12.89
CA SER A 277 -4.04 21.13 -12.04
C SER A 277 -4.34 20.92 -10.55
N ASP A 278 -5.52 21.32 -10.07
CA ASP A 278 -5.98 21.04 -8.70
C ASP A 278 -7.39 20.43 -8.73
N PRO A 279 -7.53 19.16 -9.15
CA PRO A 279 -8.82 18.54 -9.37
C PRO A 279 -9.40 18.05 -8.04
N GLY A 280 -10.60 18.51 -7.69
CA GLY A 280 -11.32 18.12 -6.48
C GLY A 280 -11.08 19.00 -5.24
N VAL A 281 -11.32 18.42 -4.06
CA VAL A 281 -11.25 19.09 -2.75
C VAL A 281 -11.00 18.09 -1.61
N ALA A 282 -10.10 18.45 -0.70
CA ALA A 282 -9.90 17.72 0.55
C ALA A 282 -11.11 17.90 1.49
N LEU A 283 -11.60 16.78 2.03
CA LEU A 283 -12.76 16.79 2.91
C LEU A 283 -12.35 17.08 4.36
N SER A 284 -13.23 17.79 5.07
CA SER A 284 -13.05 18.24 6.45
C SER A 284 -13.61 17.23 7.45
N ALA A 285 -13.36 17.46 8.74
CA ALA A 285 -13.87 16.60 9.80
C ALA A 285 -15.41 16.47 9.76
N GLY A 286 -15.89 15.23 9.87
CA GLY A 286 -17.31 14.87 9.81
C GLY A 286 -17.85 14.71 8.37
N GLU A 287 -17.00 14.85 7.35
CA GLU A 287 -17.37 14.62 5.94
C GLU A 287 -16.87 13.25 5.44
N GLY A 288 -17.38 12.83 4.28
CA GLY A 288 -16.91 11.62 3.58
C GLY A 288 -17.03 10.36 4.45
N PHE A 289 -15.97 9.55 4.51
CA PHE A 289 -15.99 8.30 5.29
C PHE A 289 -16.05 8.51 6.82
N GLN A 290 -15.97 9.75 7.30
CA GLN A 290 -16.22 10.08 8.71
C GLN A 290 -17.73 10.22 9.02
N THR A 291 -18.60 10.18 8.00
CA THR A 291 -20.06 10.21 8.21
C THR A 291 -20.50 8.99 9.03
N PRO A 292 -21.26 9.16 10.13
CA PRO A 292 -21.76 8.04 10.92
C PRO A 292 -22.68 7.13 10.11
N LEU A 293 -22.46 5.82 10.20
CA LEU A 293 -23.26 4.84 9.44
C LEU A 293 -24.74 4.81 9.87
N GLU A 294 -25.06 5.25 11.09
CA GLU A 294 -26.43 5.43 11.59
C GLU A 294 -27.25 6.43 10.75
N ASN A 295 -26.57 7.33 10.03
CA ASN A 295 -27.20 8.33 9.18
C ASN A 295 -27.48 7.84 7.75
N ARG A 296 -27.09 6.59 7.41
CA ARG A 296 -27.17 6.02 6.05
C ARG A 296 -28.50 6.21 5.34
N PHE A 297 -29.60 6.03 6.07
CA PHE A 297 -30.97 6.16 5.54
C PHE A 297 -31.72 7.38 6.10
N ARG A 298 -31.05 8.23 6.90
CA ARG A 298 -31.66 9.40 7.55
C ARG A 298 -31.28 10.71 6.89
N GLU A 299 -30.02 10.83 6.48
CA GLU A 299 -29.51 12.03 5.81
C GLU A 299 -29.49 11.82 4.30
N ASN A 300 -29.65 12.91 3.55
CA ASN A 300 -29.50 12.93 2.09
C ASN A 300 -28.30 13.82 1.75
N THR A 301 -27.35 13.26 1.00
CA THR A 301 -26.09 13.93 0.66
C THR A 301 -26.31 15.24 -0.09
N PHE A 302 -27.20 15.25 -1.07
CA PHE A 302 -27.44 16.41 -1.94
C PHE A 302 -28.13 17.55 -1.18
N LYS A 303 -29.18 17.25 -0.41
CA LYS A 303 -29.85 18.24 0.45
C LYS A 303 -28.91 18.82 1.50
N THR A 304 -28.13 17.96 2.15
CA THR A 304 -27.15 18.40 3.17
C THR A 304 -26.08 19.29 2.56
N MET A 305 -25.65 19.00 1.32
CA MET A 305 -24.72 19.85 0.59
C MET A 305 -25.33 21.22 0.26
N GLU A 306 -26.59 21.28 -0.15
CA GLU A 306 -27.28 22.55 -0.44
C GLU A 306 -27.48 23.41 0.82
N GLU A 307 -27.91 22.80 1.93
CA GLU A 307 -28.27 23.51 3.17
C GLU A 307 -27.06 23.84 4.04
N ARG A 308 -26.15 22.87 4.23
CA ARG A 308 -25.06 22.94 5.22
C ARG A 308 -23.68 23.04 4.60
N ARG A 309 -23.58 22.92 3.27
CA ARG A 309 -22.31 22.93 2.52
C ARG A 309 -21.31 21.87 3.00
N LYS A 310 -21.82 20.75 3.50
CA LYS A 310 -21.03 19.61 3.98
C LYS A 310 -21.28 18.37 3.15
N PHE A 311 -20.20 17.68 2.79
CA PHE A 311 -20.27 16.41 2.08
C PHE A 311 -20.44 15.25 3.07
N VAL A 312 -21.68 14.77 3.24
CA VAL A 312 -22.00 13.58 4.03
C VAL A 312 -22.31 12.40 3.13
N LEU A 313 -22.05 11.18 3.57
CA LEU A 313 -22.43 9.97 2.85
C LEU A 313 -23.87 9.56 3.17
N SER A 314 -24.61 9.16 2.14
CA SER A 314 -25.98 8.62 2.23
C SER A 314 -26.21 7.59 1.14
N GLU A 315 -27.26 6.77 1.26
CA GLU A 315 -27.60 5.81 0.20
C GLU A 315 -27.88 6.52 -1.15
N ASP A 316 -28.51 7.70 -1.11
CA ASP A 316 -28.82 8.49 -2.30
C ASP A 316 -27.57 8.87 -3.11
N TYR A 317 -26.46 9.14 -2.43
CA TYR A 317 -25.17 9.39 -3.10
C TYR A 317 -24.70 8.15 -3.89
N PHE A 318 -24.77 6.96 -3.29
CA PHE A 318 -24.34 5.73 -3.96
C PHE A 318 -25.27 5.33 -5.11
N VAL A 319 -26.58 5.57 -4.97
CA VAL A 319 -27.55 5.40 -6.06
C VAL A 319 -27.23 6.33 -7.23
N GLN A 320 -26.88 7.58 -6.95
CA GLN A 320 -26.51 8.53 -8.00
C GLN A 320 -25.18 8.16 -8.68
N LEU A 321 -24.19 7.63 -7.94
CA LEU A 321 -22.98 7.06 -8.54
C LEU A 321 -23.31 5.90 -9.48
N GLU A 322 -24.21 4.99 -9.08
CA GLU A 322 -24.60 3.86 -9.92
C GLU A 322 -25.31 4.31 -11.21
N LYS A 323 -26.18 5.31 -11.12
CA LYS A 323 -26.89 5.91 -12.26
C LYS A 323 -25.91 6.51 -13.25
N ASP A 324 -24.94 7.30 -12.79
CA ASP A 324 -23.95 7.93 -13.66
C ASP A 324 -22.99 6.91 -14.30
N LEU A 325 -22.65 5.84 -13.56
CA LEU A 325 -21.88 4.73 -14.11
C LEU A 325 -22.66 4.01 -15.23
N LYS A 326 -23.95 3.73 -15.03
CA LYS A 326 -24.81 3.13 -16.08
C LYS A 326 -24.86 4.00 -17.33
N ASN A 327 -25.06 5.31 -17.17
CA ASN A 327 -25.06 6.25 -18.29
C ASN A 327 -23.72 6.25 -19.06
N ASN A 328 -22.59 6.15 -18.36
CA ASN A 328 -21.27 6.08 -19.01
C ASN A 328 -21.01 4.74 -19.71
N ILE A 329 -21.52 3.64 -19.14
CA ILE A 329 -21.48 2.31 -19.77
C ILE A 329 -22.35 2.30 -21.05
N GLU A 330 -23.53 2.91 -21.02
CA GLU A 330 -24.41 3.01 -22.20
C GLU A 330 -23.74 3.75 -23.36
N LYS A 331 -22.98 4.83 -23.07
CA LYS A 331 -22.18 5.57 -24.07
C LYS A 331 -21.10 4.71 -24.75
N CYS A 332 -20.75 3.56 -24.18
CA CYS A 332 -19.81 2.62 -24.79
C CYS A 332 -20.43 1.80 -25.94
N ASN A 333 -21.74 1.93 -26.20
CA ASN A 333 -22.47 1.28 -27.30
C ASN A 333 -22.29 -0.25 -27.34
N GLY A 334 -22.19 -0.90 -26.17
CA GLY A 334 -22.05 -2.36 -26.06
C GLY A 334 -20.64 -2.92 -26.33
N ASP A 335 -19.64 -2.06 -26.56
CA ASP A 335 -18.24 -2.50 -26.69
C ASP A 335 -17.70 -2.99 -25.34
N VAL A 336 -17.56 -4.31 -25.20
CA VAL A 336 -17.13 -4.99 -23.97
C VAL A 336 -15.76 -4.48 -23.48
N ALA A 337 -14.84 -4.17 -24.40
CA ALA A 337 -13.52 -3.69 -24.01
C ALA A 337 -13.60 -2.29 -23.37
N LYS A 338 -14.42 -1.40 -23.96
CA LYS A 338 -14.66 -0.05 -23.43
C LYS A 338 -15.44 -0.08 -22.12
N VAL A 339 -16.46 -0.93 -22.01
CA VAL A 339 -17.22 -1.12 -20.76
C VAL A 339 -16.31 -1.59 -19.63
N ASN A 340 -15.45 -2.58 -19.88
CA ASN A 340 -14.50 -3.06 -18.88
C ASN A 340 -13.47 -1.99 -18.50
N ALA A 341 -12.99 -1.21 -19.47
CA ALA A 341 -12.10 -0.09 -19.21
C ALA A 341 -12.77 0.99 -18.35
N GLU A 342 -14.05 1.30 -18.62
CA GLU A 342 -14.84 2.27 -17.87
C GLU A 342 -15.04 1.83 -16.42
N ILE A 343 -15.47 0.58 -16.20
CA ILE A 343 -15.66 0.02 -14.86
C ILE A 343 -14.33 0.02 -14.09
N ARG A 344 -13.22 -0.38 -14.75
CA ARG A 344 -11.90 -0.38 -14.12
C ARG A 344 -11.44 1.03 -13.77
N ARG A 345 -11.71 2.01 -14.64
CA ARG A 345 -11.42 3.43 -14.40
C ARG A 345 -12.23 3.96 -13.24
N PHE A 346 -13.53 3.68 -13.18
CA PHE A 346 -14.40 4.07 -12.07
C PHE A 346 -13.90 3.55 -10.72
N ARG A 347 -13.53 2.26 -10.66
CA ARG A 347 -12.97 1.66 -9.44
C ARG A 347 -11.62 2.26 -9.04
N LYS A 348 -10.80 2.65 -10.02
CA LYS A 348 -9.48 3.23 -9.75
C LYS A 348 -9.54 4.72 -9.38
N PHE A 349 -10.26 5.53 -10.15
CA PHE A 349 -10.21 6.99 -10.08
C PHE A 349 -11.56 7.64 -9.80
N GLY A 350 -12.67 6.93 -10.06
CA GLY A 350 -14.00 7.53 -10.15
C GLY A 350 -14.32 7.99 -11.57
N PHE A 351 -15.25 8.94 -11.69
CA PHE A 351 -15.65 9.51 -12.98
C PHE A 351 -14.68 10.56 -13.49
N PHE A 352 -14.53 10.64 -14.81
CA PHE A 352 -13.98 11.81 -15.49
C PHE A 352 -15.08 12.69 -16.11
N ASP A 353 -16.24 12.10 -16.35
CA ASP A 353 -17.46 12.78 -16.78
C ASP A 353 -18.63 12.26 -15.92
N ALA A 354 -19.02 13.04 -14.90
CA ALA A 354 -20.19 12.77 -14.07
C ALA A 354 -21.43 13.53 -14.54
N GLY A 355 -22.60 13.14 -14.03
CA GLY A 355 -23.85 13.86 -14.23
C GLY A 355 -23.88 15.19 -13.48
N GLU A 356 -24.87 16.03 -13.83
CA GLU A 356 -25.00 17.40 -13.31
C GLU A 356 -25.11 17.46 -11.78
N GLU A 357 -25.77 16.48 -11.15
CA GLU A 357 -25.94 16.44 -9.69
C GLU A 357 -24.61 16.31 -8.94
N LEU A 358 -23.73 15.40 -9.39
CA LEU A 358 -22.41 15.22 -8.78
C LEU A 358 -21.50 16.41 -9.06
N GLN A 359 -21.54 16.98 -10.27
CA GLN A 359 -20.78 18.18 -10.61
C GLN A 359 -21.21 19.37 -9.75
N ARG A 360 -22.51 19.59 -9.59
CA ARG A 360 -23.06 20.62 -8.72
C ARG A 360 -22.62 20.41 -7.28
N LEU A 361 -22.67 19.17 -6.77
CA LEU A 361 -22.20 18.84 -5.43
C LEU A 361 -20.73 19.24 -5.21
N VAL A 362 -19.84 18.95 -6.17
CA VAL A 362 -18.42 19.30 -6.07
C VAL A 362 -18.24 20.82 -6.11
N GLN A 363 -18.96 21.51 -7.01
CA GLN A 363 -18.92 22.96 -7.13
C GLN A 363 -19.31 23.63 -5.79
N LEU A 364 -20.44 23.23 -5.20
CA LEU A 364 -20.88 23.76 -3.92
C LEU A 364 -19.87 23.50 -2.81
N ARG A 365 -19.16 22.36 -2.84
CA ARG A 365 -18.14 22.06 -1.85
C ARG A 365 -16.88 22.91 -2.02
N LYS A 366 -16.48 23.19 -3.26
CA LYS A 366 -15.33 24.04 -3.58
C LYS A 366 -15.53 25.49 -3.15
N GLU A 367 -16.75 26.01 -3.22
CA GLU A 367 -17.09 27.38 -2.77
C GLU A 367 -16.78 27.64 -1.29
N VAL A 368 -16.77 26.59 -0.46
CA VAL A 368 -16.50 26.69 0.99
C VAL A 368 -15.03 26.47 1.34
N VAL A 369 -14.23 25.97 0.40
CA VAL A 369 -12.78 25.83 0.62
C VAL A 369 -12.14 27.21 0.48
N PRO A 370 -11.35 27.68 1.46
CA PRO A 370 -10.58 28.90 1.27
C PRO A 370 -9.64 28.72 0.06
N SER A 371 -9.80 29.56 -0.97
CA SER A 371 -8.97 29.51 -2.16
C SER A 371 -7.49 29.66 -1.79
N ARG A 372 -6.63 28.77 -2.29
CA ARG A 372 -5.17 28.86 -2.10
C ARG A 372 -4.61 30.21 -2.60
N GLU A 373 -5.23 30.78 -3.63
CA GLU A 373 -4.90 32.11 -4.18
C GLU A 373 -4.98 33.22 -3.12
N SER A 374 -5.91 33.13 -2.15
CA SER A 374 -6.04 34.15 -1.10
C SER A 374 -4.85 34.21 -0.13
N ASN A 375 -4.01 33.17 -0.06
CA ASN A 375 -2.83 33.11 0.81
C ASN A 375 -1.53 33.52 0.08
N GLU A 376 -1.44 33.33 -1.23
CA GLU A 376 -0.31 33.81 -2.03
C GLU A 376 -0.41 35.32 -2.28
N ASP A 377 -1.60 35.85 -2.62
CA ASP A 377 -1.84 37.30 -2.75
C ASP A 377 -1.64 38.06 -1.43
N LYS A 378 -1.89 37.41 -0.27
CA LYS A 378 -1.63 37.99 1.05
C LYS A 378 -0.16 37.94 1.45
N LYS A 379 0.63 37.01 0.89
CA LYS A 379 2.09 36.98 1.09
C LYS A 379 2.78 38.00 0.21
N GLU A 380 2.37 38.16 -1.06
CA GLU A 380 2.92 39.21 -1.92
C GLU A 380 2.60 40.61 -1.40
N LYS A 381 1.38 40.87 -0.91
CA LYS A 381 1.03 42.18 -0.31
C LYS A 381 1.68 42.49 1.04
N LYS A 382 2.31 41.52 1.71
CA LYS A 382 3.11 41.73 2.93
C LYS A 382 4.59 41.91 2.65
N THR A 383 5.01 41.75 1.40
CA THR A 383 6.43 41.80 0.98
C THR A 383 6.71 42.97 0.03
N ILE A 384 5.80 43.95 -0.04
CA ILE A 384 5.99 45.23 -0.76
C ILE A 384 6.00 46.36 0.25
#